data_AF-A0A314UKX2-F1
#
_entry.id   AF-A0A314UKX2-F1
#
_cell.length_a   1.000
_cell.length_b   1.000
_cell.length_c   1.000
_cell.angle_alpha   90.00
_cell.angle_beta   90.00
_cell.angle_gamma   90.00
#
_symmetry.space_group_name_H-M   'P 1'
#
loop_
_entity.id
_entity.type
_entity.pdbx_description
1 polymer ?
#
loop_
_entity_poly.entity_id
_entity_poly.type
_entity_poly.pdbx_seq_one_letter_code
_entity_poly.pdbx_strand_id
1 'polypeptide(L)'
;MDPIFARNLKKKCPRSSNNDRVTVPLDVLTPNRLDNKYYTDLKNHHGLLTSDQTLLTSRSTAGIVRNNARLGTAWANKFAAAMVKMGSIDVLTGRHGEIRNNCKVVN
;
A
#
# COMPACT_ATOMS: atom_id res chain seq x y z
N MET A 1 -0.89 6.69 -15.76
CA MET A 1 0.49 6.49 -15.27
C MET A 1 1.41 7.38 -16.09
N ASP A 2 2.39 8.01 -15.46
CA ASP A 2 3.43 8.79 -16.15
C ASP A 2 4.12 7.95 -17.24
N PRO A 3 4.29 8.47 -18.47
CA PRO A 3 4.87 7.70 -19.58
C PRO A 3 6.32 7.25 -19.34
N ILE A 4 7.14 8.06 -18.66
CA ILE A 4 8.55 7.73 -18.40
C ILE A 4 8.62 6.60 -17.38
N PHE A 5 7.84 6.71 -16.30
CA PHE A 5 7.70 5.67 -15.29
C PHE A 5 7.20 4.35 -15.90
N ALA A 6 6.15 4.39 -16.72
CA ALA A 6 5.62 3.22 -17.40
C ALA A 6 6.67 2.55 -18.31
N ARG A 7 7.47 3.34 -19.04
CA ARG A 7 8.56 2.81 -19.88
C ARG A 7 9.65 2.14 -19.05
N ASN A 8 10.00 2.69 -17.88
CA ASN A 8 10.96 2.08 -16.97
C ASN A 8 10.43 0.77 -16.38
N LEU A 9 9.15 0.71 -16.02
CA LEU A 9 8.50 -0.51 -15.55
C LEU A 9 8.48 -1.59 -16.64
N LYS A 10 8.14 -1.25 -17.89
CA LYS A 10 8.15 -2.22 -19.01
C LYS A 10 9.52 -2.88 -19.24
N LYS A 11 10.63 -2.18 -18.96
CA LYS A 11 11.98 -2.75 -19.02
C LYS A 11 12.24 -3.75 -17.89
N LYS A 12 11.71 -3.47 -16.69
CA LYS A 12 11.85 -4.34 -15.51
C LYS A 12 10.89 -5.53 -15.54
N CYS A 13 9.70 -5.34 -16.10
CA CYS A 13 8.61 -6.31 -16.18
C CYS A 13 8.28 -6.63 -17.65
N PRO A 14 9.13 -7.42 -18.35
CA PRO A 14 8.89 -7.76 -19.73
C PRO A 14 7.68 -8.70 -19.86
N ARG A 15 6.82 -8.44 -20.85
CA ARG A 15 5.59 -9.24 -21.10
C ARG A 15 5.88 -10.72 -21.38
N SER A 16 7.03 -11.03 -21.98
CA SER A 16 7.46 -12.39 -22.34
C SER A 16 8.28 -13.09 -21.26
N SER A 17 8.44 -12.47 -20.09
CA SER A 17 9.17 -13.11 -18.99
C SER A 17 8.29 -14.20 -18.38
N ASN A 18 8.71 -15.46 -18.49
CA ASN A 18 8.15 -16.58 -17.71
C ASN A 18 8.65 -16.57 -16.25
N ASN A 19 9.18 -15.44 -15.78
CA ASN A 19 9.76 -15.31 -14.45
C ASN A 19 8.81 -14.53 -13.54
N ASP A 20 7.93 -15.24 -12.84
CA ASP A 20 6.98 -14.66 -11.89
C ASP A 20 7.65 -14.09 -10.62
N ARG A 21 8.99 -14.16 -10.52
CA ARG A 21 9.75 -13.64 -9.37
C ARG A 21 10.19 -12.18 -9.55
N VAL A 22 9.90 -11.56 -10.69
CA VAL A 22 10.24 -10.15 -10.91
C VAL A 22 9.36 -9.27 -10.02
N THR A 23 9.99 -8.50 -9.14
CA THR A 23 9.31 -7.54 -8.28
C THR A 23 9.82 -6.13 -8.55
N VAL A 24 8.95 -5.15 -8.29
CA VAL A 24 9.26 -3.72 -8.34
C VAL A 24 8.66 -3.06 -7.10
N PRO A 25 9.27 -1.97 -6.59
CA PRO A 25 8.78 -1.32 -5.39
C PRO A 25 7.43 -0.63 -5.64
N LEU A 26 6.55 -0.66 -4.62
CA LEU A 26 5.26 0.04 -4.63
C LEU A 26 5.42 1.56 -4.46
N ASP A 27 6.45 2.00 -3.73
CA ASP A 27 6.87 3.39 -3.56
C ASP A 27 8.27 3.54 -4.15
N VAL A 28 8.42 4.41 -5.15
CA VAL A 28 9.70 4.57 -5.88
C VAL A 28 10.60 5.63 -5.28
N LEU A 29 10.08 6.48 -4.40
CA LEU A 29 10.85 7.51 -3.70
C LEU A 29 11.54 6.94 -2.47
N THR A 30 10.84 6.11 -1.71
CA THR A 30 11.29 5.57 -0.42
C THR A 30 10.87 4.11 -0.22
N PRO A 31 11.37 3.18 -1.04
CA PRO A 31 10.86 1.79 -1.11
C PRO A 31 10.94 1.00 0.20
N ASN A 32 11.85 1.38 1.10
CA ASN A 32 12.12 0.68 2.34
C ASN A 32 11.74 1.50 3.59
N ARG A 33 10.93 2.56 3.44
CA ARG A 33 10.50 3.41 4.54
C ARG A 33 8.99 3.57 4.53
N LEU A 34 8.38 3.38 5.70
CA LEU A 34 6.96 3.71 5.89
C LEU A 34 6.82 5.21 6.12
N ASP A 35 6.44 5.93 5.08
CA ASP A 35 6.14 7.36 5.15
C ASP A 35 5.01 7.75 4.16
N ASN A 36 4.81 9.05 3.95
CA ASN A 36 3.74 9.56 3.10
C ASN A 36 4.14 9.73 1.62
N LYS A 37 5.33 9.28 1.20
CA LYS A 37 5.82 9.43 -0.18
C LYS A 37 5.06 8.58 -1.18
N TYR A 38 4.47 7.47 -0.74
CA TYR A 38 3.42 6.77 -1.49
C TYR A 38 2.38 7.74 -2.09
N TYR A 39 1.85 8.70 -1.32
CA TYR A 39 0.87 9.67 -1.85
C TYR A 39 1.48 10.74 -2.74
N THR A 40 2.79 10.99 -2.60
CA THR A 40 3.54 11.87 -3.51
C THR A 40 3.69 11.20 -4.88
N ASP A 41 3.97 9.90 -4.92
CA ASP A 41 3.98 9.10 -6.16
C ASP A 41 2.63 9.15 -6.86
N LEU A 42 1.52 8.99 -6.14
CA LEU A 42 0.19 9.06 -6.75
C LEU A 42 -0.06 10.41 -7.45
N LYS A 43 0.33 11.52 -6.82
CA LYS A 43 0.24 12.88 -7.40
C LYS A 43 1.06 13.03 -8.67
N ASN A 44 2.19 12.35 -8.75
CA ASN A 44 3.07 12.35 -9.91
C ASN A 44 2.65 11.30 -10.95
N HIS A 45 1.49 10.66 -10.77
CA HIS A 45 1.00 9.56 -11.60
C HIS A 45 1.95 8.34 -11.65
N HIS A 46 2.69 8.12 -10.56
CA HIS A 46 3.63 7.01 -10.34
C HIS A 46 3.02 5.87 -9.50
N GLY A 47 1.69 5.82 -9.34
CA GLY A 47 1.04 4.68 -8.69
C GLY A 47 1.25 3.39 -9.48
N LEU A 48 1.83 2.36 -8.84
CA LEU A 48 2.21 1.11 -9.49
C LEU A 48 0.99 0.27 -9.88
N LEU A 49 0.05 0.08 -8.95
CA LEU A 49 -1.15 -0.70 -9.19
C LEU A 49 -2.30 0.19 -9.67
N THR A 50 -3.25 -0.39 -10.41
CA THR A 50 -4.48 0.30 -10.80
C THR A 50 -5.25 0.81 -9.56
N SER A 51 -5.30 0.00 -8.50
CA SER A 51 -5.94 0.36 -7.23
C SER A 51 -5.29 1.60 -6.59
N ASP A 52 -3.96 1.73 -6.70
CA ASP A 52 -3.23 2.88 -6.15
C ASP A 52 -3.64 4.17 -6.88
N GLN A 53 -3.54 4.17 -8.21
CA GLN A 53 -3.83 5.37 -8.99
C GLN A 53 -5.31 5.76 -8.95
N THR A 54 -6.20 4.78 -8.73
CA THR A 54 -7.65 5.01 -8.56
C THR A 54 -7.95 5.93 -7.37
N LEU A 55 -7.12 5.92 -6.32
CA LEU A 55 -7.31 6.80 -5.16
C LEU A 55 -7.24 8.29 -5.53
N LEU A 56 -6.46 8.65 -6.56
CA LEU A 56 -6.36 10.03 -7.03
C LEU A 56 -7.42 10.38 -8.08
N THR A 57 -7.87 9.42 -8.89
CA THR A 57 -8.87 9.66 -9.94
C THR A 57 -10.30 9.67 -9.40
N SER A 58 -10.56 9.00 -8.27
CA SER A 58 -11.87 9.02 -7.61
C SER A 58 -12.14 10.34 -6.88
N ARG A 59 -13.33 10.90 -7.08
CA ARG A 59 -13.77 12.16 -6.47
C ARG A 59 -13.78 12.09 -4.94
N SER A 60 -14.11 10.93 -4.35
CA SER A 60 -14.22 10.77 -2.89
C SER A 60 -12.87 10.71 -2.18
N THR A 61 -11.81 10.27 -2.86
CA THR A 61 -10.50 10.02 -2.24
C THR A 61 -9.40 10.98 -2.69
N ALA A 62 -9.55 11.66 -3.83
CA ALA A 62 -8.52 12.55 -4.38
C ALA A 62 -8.08 13.66 -3.39
N GLY A 63 -9.02 14.24 -2.64
CA GLY A 63 -8.70 15.22 -1.60
C GLY A 63 -7.87 14.64 -0.46
N ILE A 64 -8.17 13.40 -0.06
CA ILE A 64 -7.45 12.68 0.99
C ILE A 64 -6.01 12.40 0.54
N VAL A 65 -5.82 11.96 -0.71
CA VAL A 65 -4.48 11.73 -1.31
C VAL A 65 -3.64 13.00 -1.25
N ARG A 66 -4.18 14.14 -1.71
CA ARG A 66 -3.46 15.42 -1.72
C ARG A 66 -3.07 15.86 -0.29
N ASN A 67 -3.96 15.67 0.68
CA ASN A 67 -3.70 16.00 2.07
C ASN A 67 -2.63 15.11 2.69
N ASN A 68 -2.72 13.79 2.50
CA ASN A 68 -1.74 12.84 3.03
C ASN A 68 -0.34 13.09 2.41
N ALA A 69 -0.26 13.43 1.12
CA ALA A 69 1.01 13.79 0.48
C ALA A 69 1.65 15.05 1.07
N ARG A 70 0.83 16.02 1.54
CA ARG A 70 1.30 17.29 2.12
C ARG A 70 1.63 17.17 3.61
N LEU A 71 0.87 16.39 4.37
CA LEU A 71 0.90 16.35 5.83
C LEU A 71 1.32 14.97 6.35
N GLY A 72 2.63 14.71 6.35
CA GLY A 72 3.18 13.41 6.74
C GLY A 72 2.81 12.97 8.15
N THR A 73 2.94 13.83 9.15
CA THR A 73 2.56 13.51 10.54
C THR A 73 1.07 13.22 10.69
N ALA A 74 0.21 14.01 10.03
CA ALA A 74 -1.23 13.80 10.09
C ALA A 74 -1.63 12.47 9.41
N TRP A 75 -0.97 12.12 8.30
CA TRP A 75 -1.14 10.80 7.69
C TRP A 75 -0.70 9.68 8.65
N ALA A 76 0.46 9.79 9.29
CA ALA A 76 0.98 8.77 10.20
C ALA A 76 0.03 8.52 11.39
N ASN A 77 -0.53 9.58 11.96
CA ASN A 77 -1.54 9.49 13.03
C ASN A 77 -2.81 8.77 12.56
N LYS A 78 -3.30 9.11 11.36
CA LYS A 78 -4.47 8.43 10.75
C LYS A 78 -4.16 6.96 10.44
N PHE A 79 -2.96 6.66 9.96
CA PHE A 79 -2.53 5.31 9.66
C PHE A 79 -2.49 4.46 10.94
N ALA A 80 -1.90 4.97 12.02
CA ALA A 80 -1.88 4.29 13.32
C ALA A 80 -3.30 3.99 13.83
N ALA A 81 -4.20 4.98 13.79
CA ALA A 81 -5.60 4.79 14.19
C ALA A 81 -6.33 3.76 13.30
N ALA A 82 -6.08 3.76 11.99
CA ALA A 82 -6.65 2.79 11.06
C ALA A 82 -6.16 1.36 11.34
N MET A 83 -4.87 1.19 11.67
CA MET A 83 -4.30 -0.12 12.01
C MET A 83 -4.88 -0.69 13.31
N VAL A 84 -5.08 0.14 14.34
CA VAL A 84 -5.77 -0.27 15.58
C VAL A 84 -7.20 -0.71 15.27
N LYS A 85 -7.94 0.08 14.49
CA LYS A 85 -9.32 -0.25 14.09
C LYS A 85 -9.39 -1.53 13.24
N MET A 86 -8.43 -1.74 12.35
CA MET A 86 -8.34 -2.96 11.55
C MET A 86 -8.07 -4.19 12.42
N GLY A 87 -7.23 -4.05 13.45
CA GLY A 87 -6.90 -5.12 14.39
C GLY A 87 -8.04 -5.55 15.31
N SER A 88 -9.16 -4.79 15.35
CA SER A 88 -10.34 -5.13 16.15
C SER A 88 -11.46 -5.79 15.35
N ILE A 89 -11.25 -6.10 14.07
CA ILE A 89 -12.26 -6.76 13.22
C ILE A 89 -12.37 -8.23 13.62
N ASP A 90 -13.58 -8.66 14.02
CA ASP A 90 -13.96 -10.07 14.25
C ASP A 90 -13.00 -10.89 15.12
N VAL A 91 -12.43 -10.25 16.15
CA VAL A 91 -11.48 -10.89 17.06
C VAL A 91 -12.15 -11.93 17.97
N LEU A 92 -11.50 -13.09 18.14
CA LEU A 92 -11.91 -14.09 19.11
C LEU A 92 -11.48 -13.66 20.52
N THR A 93 -12.42 -13.59 21.45
CA THR A 93 -12.19 -13.11 22.82
C THR A 93 -12.81 -14.04 23.87
N GLY A 94 -12.36 -13.90 25.12
CA GLY A 94 -12.83 -14.72 26.24
C GLY A 94 -12.40 -16.17 26.07
N ARG A 95 -13.38 -17.08 25.94
CA ARG A 95 -13.14 -18.53 25.77
C ARG A 95 -13.28 -18.99 24.32
N HIS A 96 -13.46 -18.08 23.36
CA HIS A 96 -13.57 -18.43 21.95
C HIS A 96 -12.17 -18.58 21.34
N GLY A 97 -11.96 -19.68 20.59
CA GLY A 97 -10.67 -20.00 19.99
C GLY A 97 -9.71 -20.71 20.94
N GLU A 98 -8.40 -20.58 20.66
CA GLU A 98 -7.33 -21.21 21.43
C GLU A 98 -6.05 -20.37 21.36
N ILE A 99 -5.15 -20.56 22.33
CA ILE A 99 -3.77 -20.07 22.22
C ILE A 99 -2.97 -21.17 21.52
N ARG A 100 -2.58 -20.93 20.26
CA ARG A 100 -1.80 -21.90 19.48
C ARG A 100 -0.37 -21.99 20.00
N ASN A 101 0.10 -23.21 20.21
CA ASN A 101 1.51 -23.49 20.51
C ASN A 101 2.38 -23.36 19.24
N ASN A 102 1.79 -23.61 18.07
CA ASN A 102 2.41 -23.44 16.77
C ASN A 102 1.40 -22.80 15.81
N CYS A 103 1.67 -21.58 15.32
CA CYS A 103 0.74 -20.85 14.46
C CYS A 103 0.33 -21.59 13.18
N LYS A 104 1.12 -22.60 12.75
CA LYS A 104 0.92 -23.37 11.52
C LYS A 104 -0.09 -24.52 11.64
N VAL A 105 -0.45 -24.92 12.85
CA VAL A 105 -1.33 -26.09 13.09
C VAL A 105 -2.30 -25.79 14.24
N VAL A 106 -3.49 -26.37 14.19
CA VAL A 106 -4.40 -26.38 15.35
C VAL A 106 -3.80 -27.24 16.45
N ASN A 107 -4.05 -26.91 17.72
CA ASN A 107 -3.52 -27.73 18.81
C ASN A 107 -4.13 -29.14 18.82
#